data_AF-A0A2P6P374-F1
#
_entry.id   AF-A0A2P6P374-F1
#
_cell.length_a   1.000
_cell.length_b   1.000
_cell.length_c   1.000
_cell.angle_alpha   90.00
_cell.angle_beta   90.00
_cell.angle_gamma   90.00
#
_symmetry.space_group_name_H-M   'P 1'
#
loop_
_entity.id
_entity.type
_entity.pdbx_description
1 polymer ?
#
loop_
_entity_poly.entity_id
_entity_poly.type
_entity_poly.pdbx_seq_one_letter_code
_entity_poly.pdbx_strand_id
1 'polypeptide(L)'
;MSRRYARLCVGRGAFCFPVHSRTPGSKSKQKPASRSIRRRSSSSSIKTGHLKTDQFLSNSSDDFGEEIRVKNGDEIGNKIMVVVDSSLEAKGALEWALSHTVQIQDTIVLLHVAQPCKQDSNAKKLNLRAFELLHSMKKDCQRRRPGVEVEVALLEGNEGGAIIVEEAKKQKVSLLVLGQKRERSMWWKLINKCWTTRRRRRTSRSGEVVEYCIQNAGCMTIAVRRKSRRLGGYLITTKLHKNFWLLA
;
A
#
# COMPACT_ATOMS: atom_id res chain seq x y z
N MET A 1 -16.21 -33.25 34.89
CA MET A 1 -15.24 -32.48 34.06
C MET A 1 -14.99 -31.13 34.73
N SER A 2 -13.77 -30.83 35.17
CA SER A 2 -13.48 -29.57 35.88
C SER A 2 -13.01 -28.47 34.90
N ARG A 3 -13.75 -27.35 34.82
CA ARG A 3 -13.41 -26.20 33.98
C ARG A 3 -12.51 -25.24 34.74
N ARG A 4 -11.26 -25.08 34.31
CA ARG A 4 -10.32 -24.10 34.88
C ARG A 4 -10.59 -22.70 34.29
N TYR A 5 -10.68 -21.71 35.15
CA TYR A 5 -10.80 -20.29 34.78
C TYR A 5 -9.62 -19.52 35.38
N ALA A 6 -9.02 -18.61 34.61
CA ALA A 6 -8.02 -17.67 35.10
C ALA A 6 -8.69 -16.34 35.47
N ARG A 7 -8.33 -15.76 36.62
CA ARG A 7 -8.91 -14.53 37.16
C ARG A 7 -7.83 -13.46 37.29
N LEU A 8 -7.74 -12.55 36.32
CA LEU A 8 -6.93 -11.34 36.46
C LEU A 8 -7.77 -10.25 37.13
N CYS A 9 -7.22 -9.63 38.17
CA CYS A 9 -7.83 -8.52 38.88
C CYS A 9 -7.10 -7.21 38.50
N VAL A 10 -7.70 -6.42 37.61
CA VAL A 10 -7.24 -5.07 37.28
C VAL A 10 -8.45 -4.12 37.32
N GLY A 11 -8.54 -3.28 38.35
CA GLY A 11 -9.45 -2.13 38.42
C GLY A 11 -10.96 -2.41 38.37
N ARG A 12 -11.58 -2.71 39.51
CA ARG A 12 -13.05 -2.67 39.78
C ARG A 12 -14.02 -3.34 38.76
N GLY A 13 -13.55 -4.17 37.84
CA GLY A 13 -14.38 -4.99 36.95
C GLY A 13 -13.83 -6.40 36.78
N ALA A 14 -14.65 -7.43 37.08
CA ALA A 14 -14.25 -8.82 36.97
C ALA A 14 -14.72 -9.42 35.63
N PHE A 15 -13.81 -9.56 34.66
CA PHE A 15 -14.06 -10.25 33.39
C PHE A 15 -13.47 -11.66 33.39
N CYS A 16 -14.33 -12.66 33.26
CA CYS A 16 -13.94 -14.07 33.16
C CYS A 16 -13.79 -14.48 31.69
N PHE A 17 -12.58 -14.88 31.26
CA PHE A 17 -12.32 -15.34 29.90
C PHE A 17 -12.11 -16.86 29.84
N PRO A 18 -12.67 -17.58 28.84
CA PRO A 18 -12.52 -19.03 28.71
C PRO A 18 -11.15 -19.41 28.13
N VAL A 19 -10.20 -19.77 28.99
CA VAL A 19 -8.86 -20.23 28.61
C VAL A 19 -8.93 -21.60 27.93
N HIS A 20 -8.62 -21.66 26.64
CA HIS A 20 -8.51 -22.92 25.90
C HIS A 20 -7.10 -23.49 26.03
N SER A 21 -6.96 -24.56 26.82
CA SER A 21 -5.71 -25.32 26.93
C SER A 21 -5.40 -26.06 25.62
N ARG A 22 -4.40 -25.61 24.86
CA ARG A 22 -3.86 -26.38 23.73
C ARG A 22 -2.95 -27.48 24.25
N THR A 23 -3.39 -28.74 24.13
CA THR A 23 -2.53 -29.91 24.29
C THR A 23 -1.70 -30.13 23.01
N PRO A 24 -0.40 -30.45 23.12
CA PRO A 24 0.45 -30.73 21.95
C PRO A 24 0.21 -32.17 21.44
N GLY A 25 -0.60 -32.31 20.39
CA GLY A 25 -0.82 -33.60 19.72
C GLY A 25 0.29 -33.95 18.73
N SER A 26 1.23 -34.81 19.13
CA SER A 26 2.32 -35.28 18.27
C SER A 26 1.89 -36.41 17.32
N LYS A 27 1.87 -36.13 16.01
CA LYS A 27 1.89 -37.17 14.97
C LYS A 27 2.79 -36.78 13.80
N SER A 28 3.93 -37.45 13.69
CA SER A 28 4.81 -37.40 12.53
C SER A 28 4.34 -38.38 11.44
N LYS A 29 4.59 -38.06 10.17
CA LYS A 29 4.79 -39.06 9.09
C LYS A 29 5.51 -38.44 7.88
N GLN A 30 6.33 -39.29 7.25
CA GLN A 30 7.49 -38.96 6.42
C GLN A 30 7.20 -38.29 5.06
N LYS A 31 8.28 -37.72 4.47
CA LYS A 31 8.39 -37.39 3.04
C LYS A 31 8.59 -38.66 2.20
N PRO A 32 8.21 -38.67 0.91
CA PRO A 32 8.98 -39.27 -0.17
C PRO A 32 9.92 -38.23 -0.81
N ALA A 33 10.91 -38.66 -1.62
CA ALA A 33 11.95 -37.79 -2.18
C ALA A 33 12.17 -38.00 -3.69
N SER A 34 12.93 -37.07 -4.27
CA SER A 34 13.74 -37.26 -5.50
C SER A 34 13.03 -37.56 -6.83
N ARG A 35 12.98 -36.56 -7.70
CA ARG A 35 13.31 -36.74 -9.14
C ARG A 35 14.30 -35.65 -9.57
N SER A 36 15.55 -36.04 -9.81
CA SER A 36 16.61 -35.18 -10.32
C SER A 36 16.61 -35.19 -11.85
N ILE A 37 16.44 -34.04 -12.49
CA ILE A 37 16.62 -33.91 -13.94
C ILE A 37 18.02 -33.38 -14.22
N ARG A 38 18.84 -34.27 -14.78
CA ARG A 38 20.25 -34.06 -15.14
C ARG A 38 20.33 -33.33 -16.50
N ARG A 39 20.92 -32.13 -16.54
CA ARG A 39 21.43 -31.54 -17.79
C ARG A 39 22.88 -31.08 -17.63
N ARG A 40 23.61 -31.10 -18.76
CA ARG A 40 25.08 -30.99 -18.84
C ARG A 40 25.56 -29.55 -18.64
N SER A 41 26.79 -29.45 -18.15
CA SER A 41 27.62 -28.24 -18.21
C SER A 41 27.96 -27.86 -19.66
N SER A 42 28.10 -26.56 -19.90
CA SER A 42 28.99 -26.00 -20.92
C SER A 42 29.83 -24.92 -20.25
N SER A 43 31.14 -24.91 -20.53
CA SER A 43 32.12 -24.05 -19.85
C SER A 43 32.56 -22.92 -20.76
N SER A 44 32.65 -21.70 -20.20
CA SER A 44 33.58 -20.69 -20.66
C SER A 44 34.18 -19.97 -19.44
N SER A 45 35.49 -19.71 -19.50
CA SER A 45 36.27 -19.19 -18.37
C SER A 45 36.95 -17.90 -18.80
N ILE A 46 36.71 -16.81 -18.06
CA ILE A 46 37.54 -15.61 -18.15
C ILE A 46 37.99 -15.27 -16.71
N LYS A 47 39.29 -15.03 -16.56
CA LYS A 47 39.96 -14.58 -15.33
C LYS A 47 40.42 -13.13 -15.48
N THR A 48 40.99 -12.57 -14.41
CA THR A 48 41.51 -11.20 -14.24
C THR A 48 40.41 -10.16 -14.01
N GLY A 49 40.65 -9.06 -13.26
CA GLY A 49 41.88 -8.63 -12.57
C GLY A 49 41.66 -8.23 -11.10
N HIS A 50 42.74 -8.08 -10.35
CA HIS A 50 42.75 -7.67 -8.93
C HIS A 50 43.16 -6.19 -8.82
N LEU A 51 42.52 -5.42 -7.92
CA LEU A 51 43.17 -4.33 -7.19
C LEU A 51 42.38 -3.94 -5.93
N LYS A 52 43.12 -3.70 -4.85
CA LYS A 52 42.73 -2.91 -3.67
C LYS A 52 43.24 -1.46 -3.88
N THR A 53 42.95 -0.45 -3.06
CA THR A 53 42.10 -0.37 -1.86
C THR A 53 41.26 0.95 -1.99
N ASP A 54 41.17 1.97 -1.13
CA ASP A 54 41.47 2.20 0.31
C ASP A 54 40.47 3.20 0.94
N GLN A 55 40.68 3.50 2.23
CA GLN A 55 39.88 4.41 3.03
C GLN A 55 40.34 5.87 2.86
N PHE A 56 39.40 6.81 2.71
CA PHE A 56 39.59 8.18 3.19
C PHE A 56 38.27 8.76 3.72
N LEU A 57 38.34 9.43 4.86
CA LEU A 57 37.21 10.15 5.47
C LEU A 57 37.12 11.56 4.88
N SER A 58 35.91 12.05 4.68
CA SER A 58 35.65 13.49 4.62
C SER A 58 34.24 13.80 5.14
N ASN A 59 34.15 14.77 6.05
CA ASN A 59 32.88 15.35 6.50
C ASN A 59 32.60 16.59 5.64
N SER A 60 31.49 16.62 4.91
CA SER A 60 30.79 17.86 4.59
C SER A 60 29.29 17.61 4.52
N SER A 61 28.52 18.67 4.80
CA SER A 61 27.08 18.73 4.62
C SER A 61 26.77 19.40 3.27
N ASP A 62 26.13 18.66 2.37
CA ASP A 62 25.56 19.09 1.08
C ASP A 62 24.58 17.97 0.66
N ASP A 63 23.64 18.11 -0.28
CA ASP A 63 22.80 19.24 -0.72
C ASP A 63 21.54 18.59 -1.38
N PHE A 64 20.43 19.30 -1.55
CA PHE A 64 19.20 18.75 -2.17
C PHE A 64 19.24 18.79 -3.71
N GLY A 65 20.29 18.19 -4.28
CA GLY A 65 20.47 18.07 -5.72
C GLY A 65 19.40 17.20 -6.40
N GLU A 66 18.50 17.82 -7.15
CA GLU A 66 17.54 17.12 -8.02
C GLU A 66 18.25 16.58 -9.27
N GLU A 67 18.81 15.37 -9.18
CA GLU A 67 19.43 14.68 -10.31
C GLU A 67 18.38 14.39 -11.40
N ILE A 68 18.38 15.17 -12.49
CA ILE A 68 17.54 14.94 -13.66
C ILE A 68 18.01 13.68 -14.38
N ARG A 69 17.53 12.52 -13.92
CA ARG A 69 17.74 11.23 -14.57
C ARG A 69 16.96 11.15 -15.88
N VAL A 70 17.63 11.51 -16.97
CA VAL A 70 17.21 11.15 -18.34
C VAL A 70 17.39 9.64 -18.54
N LYS A 71 16.52 8.82 -17.94
CA LYS A 71 16.37 7.38 -18.22
C LYS A 71 15.84 7.21 -19.65
N ASN A 72 16.71 7.33 -20.65
CA ASN A 72 16.40 6.93 -22.03
C ASN A 72 16.61 5.41 -22.18
N GLY A 73 15.53 4.67 -21.95
CA GLY A 73 15.41 3.24 -22.21
C GLY A 73 14.01 2.80 -21.80
N ASP A 74 13.36 1.95 -22.60
CA ASP A 74 12.03 1.44 -22.26
C ASP A 74 12.08 0.69 -20.94
N GLU A 75 11.33 1.15 -19.93
CA GLU A 75 11.19 0.43 -18.67
C GLU A 75 10.37 -0.85 -18.95
N ILE A 76 11.04 -2.01 -18.95
CA ILE A 76 10.48 -3.33 -19.32
C ILE A 76 9.39 -3.81 -18.33
N GLY A 77 9.12 -3.05 -17.25
CA GLY A 77 8.09 -3.34 -16.25
C GLY A 77 6.92 -2.37 -16.25
N ASN A 78 5.88 -2.71 -15.49
CA ASN A 78 4.70 -1.88 -15.33
C ASN A 78 5.00 -0.74 -14.36
N LYS A 79 4.67 0.50 -14.75
CA LYS A 79 4.56 1.60 -13.78
C LYS A 79 3.18 1.56 -13.12
N ILE A 80 3.15 1.16 -11.85
CA ILE A 80 1.93 0.92 -11.04
C ILE A 80 1.82 2.03 -9.99
N MET A 81 0.79 2.87 -10.07
CA MET A 81 0.58 3.94 -9.09
C MET A 81 -0.45 3.56 -8.04
N VAL A 82 -0.10 3.73 -6.76
CA VAL A 82 -0.98 3.49 -5.62
C VAL A 82 -1.23 4.82 -4.90
N VAL A 83 -2.50 5.21 -4.80
CA VAL A 83 -2.89 6.42 -4.07
C VAL A 83 -2.97 6.11 -2.58
N VAL A 84 -2.19 6.83 -1.79
CA VAL A 84 -2.02 6.60 -0.36
C VAL A 84 -2.54 7.76 0.49
N ASP A 85 -3.29 7.45 1.54
CA ASP A 85 -3.67 8.37 2.63
C ASP A 85 -3.49 7.66 3.98
N SER A 86 -3.78 8.34 5.09
CA SER A 86 -3.70 7.76 6.44
C SER A 86 -4.84 6.78 6.77
N SER A 87 -5.66 6.35 5.79
CA SER A 87 -6.77 5.43 6.00
C SER A 87 -6.37 3.96 5.90
N LEU A 88 -7.19 3.12 6.54
CA LEU A 88 -7.03 1.66 6.47
C LEU A 88 -7.35 1.12 5.08
N GLU A 89 -8.14 1.85 4.29
CA GLU A 89 -8.52 1.47 2.94
C GLU A 89 -7.39 1.72 1.93
N ALA A 90 -6.65 2.82 2.04
CA ALA A 90 -5.44 3.03 1.25
C ALA A 90 -4.33 2.03 1.61
N LYS A 91 -4.09 1.78 2.91
CA LYS A 91 -3.15 0.71 3.30
C LYS A 91 -3.60 -0.66 2.77
N GLY A 92 -4.89 -0.98 2.84
CA GLY A 92 -5.43 -2.23 2.29
C GLY A 92 -5.28 -2.35 0.76
N ALA A 93 -5.35 -1.24 0.01
CA ALA A 93 -5.10 -1.21 -1.42
C ALA A 93 -3.62 -1.43 -1.76
N LEU A 94 -2.70 -0.82 -1.00
CA LEU A 94 -1.26 -1.05 -1.13
C LEU A 94 -0.87 -2.50 -0.78
N GLU A 95 -1.43 -3.05 0.30
CA GLU A 95 -1.23 -4.46 0.68
C GLU A 95 -1.77 -5.42 -0.40
N TRP A 96 -2.86 -5.07 -1.07
CA TRP A 96 -3.38 -5.85 -2.20
C TRP A 96 -2.45 -5.79 -3.41
N ALA A 97 -2.04 -4.60 -3.86
CA ALA A 97 -1.18 -4.43 -5.03
C ALA A 97 0.17 -5.15 -4.87
N LEU A 98 0.84 -4.96 -3.72
CA LEU A 98 2.08 -5.65 -3.37
C LEU A 98 1.93 -7.17 -3.36
N SER A 99 0.74 -7.71 -3.14
CA SER A 99 0.50 -9.16 -3.08
C SER A 99 0.10 -9.76 -4.43
N HIS A 100 -0.68 -9.06 -5.26
CA HIS A 100 -1.34 -9.64 -6.44
C HIS A 100 -0.91 -9.05 -7.80
N THR A 101 -0.33 -7.84 -7.85
CA THR A 101 -0.02 -7.16 -9.13
C THR A 101 1.45 -6.84 -9.32
N VAL A 102 2.17 -6.51 -8.25
CA VAL A 102 3.59 -6.10 -8.32
C VAL A 102 4.53 -7.29 -8.55
N GLN A 103 5.30 -7.22 -9.63
CA GLN A 103 6.44 -8.07 -9.96
C GLN A 103 7.77 -7.34 -9.68
N ILE A 104 8.92 -8.03 -9.82
CA ILE A 104 10.24 -7.47 -9.48
C ILE A 104 10.67 -6.37 -10.46
N GLN A 105 10.30 -6.50 -11.74
CA GLN A 105 10.63 -5.53 -12.79
C GLN A 105 9.75 -4.27 -12.80
N ASP A 106 8.64 -4.28 -12.04
CA ASP A 106 7.68 -3.17 -12.02
C ASP A 106 8.17 -2.00 -11.16
N THR A 107 7.72 -0.79 -11.48
CA THR A 107 7.97 0.43 -10.70
C THR A 107 6.72 0.84 -9.94
N ILE A 108 6.78 0.93 -8.61
CA ILE A 108 5.68 1.42 -7.78
C ILE A 108 5.79 2.93 -7.61
N VAL A 109 4.72 3.66 -7.90
CA VAL A 109 4.58 5.09 -7.57
C VAL A 109 3.65 5.24 -6.37
N LEU A 110 4.14 5.75 -5.25
CA LEU A 110 3.31 6.08 -4.08
C LEU A 110 2.88 7.54 -4.15
N LEU A 111 1.61 7.79 -4.47
CA LEU A 111 1.06 9.15 -4.62
C LEU A 111 0.21 9.57 -3.40
N HIS A 112 0.59 10.66 -2.74
CA HIS A 112 -0.29 11.38 -1.81
C HIS A 112 -0.76 12.70 -2.44
N VAL A 113 -2.04 13.04 -2.25
CA VAL A 113 -2.56 14.38 -2.56
C VAL A 113 -2.95 15.10 -1.27
N ALA A 114 -2.13 16.07 -0.88
CA ALA A 114 -2.39 16.98 0.22
C ALA A 114 -3.52 17.95 -0.15
N GLN A 115 -4.34 18.34 0.84
CA GLN A 115 -5.37 19.36 0.67
C GLN A 115 -4.81 20.73 1.08
N PRO A 116 -4.93 21.77 0.23
CA PRO A 116 -4.36 23.07 0.50
C PRO A 116 -4.96 23.70 1.74
N CYS A 117 -4.09 24.11 2.66
CA CYS A 117 -4.48 24.62 3.98
C CYS A 117 -4.30 26.14 4.02
N LYS A 118 -5.35 26.89 4.37
CA LYS A 118 -5.34 28.37 4.44
C LYS A 118 -4.53 28.95 5.63
N GLN A 119 -3.55 28.21 6.15
CA GLN A 119 -2.74 28.56 7.32
C GLN A 119 -1.37 27.91 7.22
N ASP A 120 -0.34 28.72 7.01
CA ASP A 120 1.00 28.28 6.58
C ASP A 120 1.69 27.37 7.61
N SER A 121 1.48 27.64 8.90
CA SER A 121 1.97 26.81 10.02
C SER A 121 1.36 25.41 10.04
N ASN A 122 0.08 25.29 9.64
CA ASN A 122 -0.60 23.99 9.51
C ASN A 122 -0.25 23.29 8.19
N ALA A 123 -0.04 24.03 7.10
CA ALA A 123 0.41 23.48 5.81
C ALA A 123 1.75 22.73 5.94
N LYS A 124 2.78 23.38 6.51
CA LYS A 124 4.09 22.75 6.76
C LYS A 124 3.96 21.46 7.59
N LYS A 125 3.12 21.48 8.64
CA LYS A 125 2.87 20.32 9.52
C LYS A 125 2.10 19.18 8.84
N LEU A 126 1.24 19.48 7.85
CA LEU A 126 0.56 18.46 7.05
C LEU A 126 1.51 17.82 6.03
N ASN A 127 2.36 18.62 5.38
CA ASN A 127 3.30 18.12 4.37
C ASN A 127 4.39 17.25 5.00
N LEU A 128 4.90 17.59 6.19
CA LEU A 128 5.77 16.70 6.99
C LEU A 128 5.11 15.34 7.26
N ARG A 129 3.84 15.32 7.69
CA ARG A 129 3.08 14.08 7.93
C ARG A 129 2.81 13.26 6.66
N ALA A 130 2.68 13.93 5.51
CA ALA A 130 2.58 13.26 4.23
C ALA A 130 3.90 12.57 3.84
N PHE A 131 5.05 13.24 4.03
CA PHE A 131 6.37 12.62 3.84
C PHE A 131 6.64 11.47 4.82
N GLU A 132 6.28 11.61 6.11
CA GLU A 132 6.35 10.52 7.10
C GLU A 132 5.55 9.29 6.63
N LEU A 133 4.31 9.49 6.16
CA LEU A 133 3.43 8.45 5.63
C LEU A 133 4.02 7.78 4.38
N LEU A 134 4.44 8.58 3.40
CA LEU A 134 5.02 8.10 2.14
C LEU A 134 6.30 7.30 2.37
N HIS A 135 7.20 7.79 3.23
CA HIS A 135 8.44 7.11 3.59
C HIS A 135 8.17 5.80 4.37
N SER A 136 7.18 5.80 5.26
CA SER A 136 6.73 4.59 5.97
C SER A 136 6.17 3.54 5.00
N MET A 137 5.35 3.96 4.01
CA MET A 137 4.82 3.06 3.00
C MET A 137 5.88 2.59 1.99
N LYS A 138 6.86 3.42 1.62
CA LYS A 138 8.03 3.02 0.81
C LYS A 138 8.83 1.91 1.50
N LYS A 139 9.06 2.02 2.81
CA LYS A 139 9.67 0.96 3.63
C LYS A 139 8.83 -0.32 3.69
N ASP A 140 7.50 -0.23 3.80
CA ASP A 140 6.60 -1.38 3.74
C ASP A 140 6.60 -2.06 2.34
N CYS A 141 6.77 -1.29 1.25
CA CYS A 141 6.95 -1.83 -0.11
C CYS A 141 8.27 -2.60 -0.22
N GLN A 142 9.39 -1.94 0.06
CA GLN A 142 10.74 -2.51 -0.03
C GLN A 142 10.90 -3.77 0.83
N ARG A 143 10.27 -3.82 2.01
CA ARG A 143 10.27 -5.02 2.88
C ARG A 143 9.49 -6.19 2.29
N ARG A 144 8.39 -5.95 1.57
CA ARG A 144 7.53 -7.01 1.00
C ARG A 144 7.96 -7.45 -0.40
N ARG A 145 8.59 -6.55 -1.16
CA ARG A 145 9.10 -6.78 -2.52
C ARG A 145 10.51 -6.17 -2.65
N PRO A 146 11.56 -6.83 -2.11
CA PRO A 146 12.93 -6.41 -2.34
C PRO A 146 13.26 -6.47 -3.84
N GLY A 147 13.99 -5.48 -4.35
CA GLY A 147 14.36 -5.35 -5.76
C GLY A 147 13.43 -4.46 -6.61
N VAL A 148 12.21 -4.15 -6.14
CA VAL A 148 11.26 -3.27 -6.83
C VAL A 148 11.65 -1.80 -6.68
N GLU A 149 11.60 -1.04 -7.78
CA GLU A 149 11.81 0.42 -7.76
C GLU A 149 10.56 1.10 -7.16
N VAL A 150 10.76 2.00 -6.19
CA VAL A 150 9.65 2.66 -5.46
C VAL A 150 9.83 4.17 -5.47
N GLU A 151 9.08 4.82 -6.35
CA GLU A 151 8.93 6.26 -6.48
C GLU A 151 7.93 6.81 -5.46
N VAL A 152 8.05 8.10 -5.14
CA VAL A 152 7.21 8.80 -4.15
C VAL A 152 6.82 10.15 -4.74
N ALA A 153 5.52 10.41 -4.82
CA ALA A 153 4.95 11.66 -5.30
C ALA A 153 4.09 12.30 -4.20
N LEU A 154 4.35 13.56 -3.91
CA LEU A 154 3.49 14.42 -3.08
C LEU A 154 2.99 15.56 -3.95
N LEU A 155 1.68 15.61 -4.18
CA LEU A 155 1.01 16.71 -4.86
C LEU A 155 0.11 17.45 -3.89
N GLU A 156 -0.17 18.72 -4.13
CA GLU A 156 -1.10 19.52 -3.34
C GLU A 156 -2.19 20.10 -4.24
N GLY A 157 -3.45 20.03 -3.81
CA GLY A 157 -4.53 20.71 -4.51
C GLY A 157 -5.93 20.32 -4.06
N ASN A 158 -6.92 21.08 -4.52
CA ASN A 158 -8.30 20.89 -4.06
C ASN A 158 -9.00 19.72 -4.75
N GLU A 159 -8.73 19.48 -6.03
CA GLU A 159 -9.45 18.50 -6.87
C GLU A 159 -8.65 17.21 -7.06
N GLY A 160 -8.47 16.49 -5.94
CA GLY A 160 -7.61 15.29 -5.89
C GLY A 160 -7.91 14.24 -6.96
N GLY A 161 -9.15 14.11 -7.44
CA GLY A 161 -9.49 13.20 -8.55
C GLY A 161 -8.81 13.59 -9.86
N ALA A 162 -8.92 14.85 -10.28
CA ALA A 162 -8.26 15.36 -11.49
C ALA A 162 -6.74 15.28 -11.37
N ILE A 163 -6.19 15.64 -10.19
CA ILE A 163 -4.76 15.60 -9.89
C ILE A 163 -4.20 14.17 -10.01
N ILE A 164 -4.91 13.17 -9.48
CA ILE A 164 -4.52 11.75 -9.60
C ILE A 164 -4.55 11.28 -11.06
N VAL A 165 -5.58 11.69 -11.83
CA VAL A 165 -5.74 11.28 -13.23
C VAL A 165 -4.66 11.89 -14.14
N GLU A 166 -4.37 13.18 -14.00
CA GLU A 166 -3.34 13.84 -14.80
C GLU A 166 -1.92 13.38 -14.40
N GLU A 167 -1.63 13.13 -13.11
CA GLU A 167 -0.32 12.56 -12.74
C GLU A 167 -0.16 11.11 -13.23
N ALA A 168 -1.23 10.29 -13.21
CA ALA A 168 -1.20 8.93 -13.78
C ALA A 168 -0.86 8.95 -15.28
N LYS A 169 -1.45 9.90 -16.01
CA LYS A 169 -1.24 10.13 -17.45
C LYS A 169 0.17 10.68 -17.73
N LYS A 170 0.63 11.67 -16.96
CA LYS A 170 1.99 12.24 -17.02
C LYS A 170 3.08 11.20 -16.80
N GLN A 171 2.91 10.32 -15.81
CA GLN A 171 3.85 9.24 -15.52
C GLN A 171 3.63 7.96 -16.36
N LYS A 172 2.71 7.97 -17.34
CA LYS A 172 2.37 6.82 -18.21
C LYS A 172 2.06 5.53 -17.43
N VAL A 173 1.37 5.67 -16.29
CA VAL A 173 0.98 4.57 -15.40
C VAL A 173 0.10 3.57 -16.15
N SER A 174 0.43 2.28 -16.12
CA SER A 174 -0.40 1.23 -16.72
C SER A 174 -1.56 0.79 -15.80
N LEU A 175 -1.33 0.81 -14.48
CA LEU A 175 -2.28 0.41 -13.44
C LEU A 175 -2.36 1.44 -12.30
N LEU A 176 -3.53 2.02 -12.08
CA LEU A 176 -3.86 2.91 -10.97
C LEU A 176 -4.66 2.16 -9.89
N VAL A 177 -4.17 2.14 -8.66
CA VAL A 177 -4.77 1.44 -7.51
C VAL A 177 -5.24 2.43 -6.43
N LEU A 178 -6.49 2.27 -5.99
CA LEU A 178 -7.21 3.21 -5.12
C LEU A 178 -7.81 2.53 -3.87
N GLY A 179 -7.75 3.18 -2.71
CA GLY A 179 -8.41 2.73 -1.49
C GLY A 179 -9.92 3.01 -1.47
N GLN A 180 -10.75 2.03 -1.81
CA GLN A 180 -12.21 2.18 -1.81
C GLN A 180 -12.76 2.13 -0.39
N LYS A 181 -13.34 3.24 0.09
CA LYS A 181 -13.93 3.29 1.43
C LYS A 181 -15.21 2.45 1.52
N ARG A 182 -15.40 1.72 2.62
CA ARG A 182 -16.60 0.88 2.81
C ARG A 182 -17.83 1.80 2.92
N GLU A 183 -18.77 1.62 1.99
CA GLU A 183 -20.05 2.30 2.09
C GLU A 183 -20.77 1.92 3.38
N ARG A 184 -21.06 2.94 4.19
CA ARG A 184 -21.95 2.83 5.34
C ARG A 184 -23.39 2.84 4.83
N SER A 185 -24.24 2.00 5.43
CA SER A 185 -25.66 1.90 5.09
C SER A 185 -26.34 3.28 5.08
N MET A 186 -27.39 3.47 4.27
CA MET A 186 -28.01 4.79 4.07
C MET A 186 -28.48 5.42 5.39
N TRP A 187 -29.04 4.63 6.31
CA TRP A 187 -29.35 5.04 7.68
C TRP A 187 -28.14 5.66 8.41
N TRP A 188 -26.94 5.10 8.28
CA TRP A 188 -25.72 5.71 8.84
C TRP A 188 -25.27 6.97 8.08
N LYS A 189 -25.55 7.10 6.77
CA LYS A 189 -25.34 8.36 6.04
C LYS A 189 -26.31 9.44 6.56
N LEU A 190 -27.59 9.10 6.79
CA LEU A 190 -28.64 9.99 7.31
C LEU A 190 -28.42 10.39 8.78
N ILE A 191 -28.10 9.44 9.67
CA ILE A 191 -27.78 9.71 11.08
C ILE A 191 -26.61 10.71 11.16
N ASN A 192 -25.51 10.46 10.45
CA ASN A 192 -24.40 11.42 10.42
C ASN A 192 -24.84 12.79 9.87
N LYS A 193 -25.68 12.84 8.81
CA LYS A 193 -26.21 14.10 8.27
C LYS A 193 -26.96 14.94 9.33
N CYS A 194 -27.82 14.33 10.15
CA CYS A 194 -28.52 15.03 11.23
C CYS A 194 -27.56 15.49 12.34
N TRP A 195 -26.60 14.64 12.73
CA TRP A 195 -25.72 14.89 13.88
C TRP A 195 -24.51 15.80 13.56
N THR A 196 -24.18 16.03 12.27
CA THR A 196 -23.06 16.90 11.85
C THR A 196 -23.48 18.21 11.17
N THR A 197 -24.75 18.63 11.28
CA THR A 197 -25.27 19.88 10.67
C THR A 197 -24.46 21.14 11.00
N ARG A 198 -23.81 21.21 12.17
CA ARG A 198 -22.91 22.32 12.57
C ARG A 198 -21.44 22.17 12.15
N ARG A 199 -21.02 21.07 11.50
CA ARG A 199 -19.63 20.85 11.03
C ARG A 199 -19.58 20.56 9.53
N ARG A 200 -19.81 21.60 8.72
CA ARG A 200 -19.77 21.56 7.25
C ARG A 200 -18.44 21.00 6.69
N ARG A 201 -18.53 20.20 5.62
CA ARG A 201 -17.44 19.81 4.69
C ARG A 201 -16.22 19.04 5.26
N ARG A 202 -16.42 17.92 5.99
CA ARG A 202 -15.31 16.98 6.31
C ARG A 202 -15.56 15.48 6.08
N THR A 203 -16.65 15.09 5.45
CA THR A 203 -16.99 13.66 5.21
C THR A 203 -17.19 13.34 3.72
N SER A 204 -16.53 12.27 3.26
CA SER A 204 -16.75 11.54 1.99
C SER A 204 -16.08 12.01 0.68
N ARG A 205 -15.19 13.03 0.67
CA ARG A 205 -14.43 13.41 -0.55
C ARG A 205 -13.70 12.23 -1.22
N SER A 206 -13.14 11.29 -0.45
CA SER A 206 -12.41 10.15 -1.03
C SER A 206 -13.30 9.00 -1.55
N GLY A 207 -14.64 9.13 -1.52
CA GLY A 207 -15.52 8.24 -2.29
C GLY A 207 -15.72 8.78 -3.71
N GLU A 208 -16.03 10.07 -3.77
CA GLU A 208 -16.13 10.92 -4.97
C GLU A 208 -14.84 10.88 -5.80
N VAL A 209 -13.67 11.10 -5.19
CA VAL A 209 -12.35 10.97 -5.87
C VAL A 209 -12.14 9.59 -6.49
N VAL A 210 -12.54 8.52 -5.81
CA VAL A 210 -12.31 7.14 -6.28
C VAL A 210 -13.18 6.82 -7.49
N GLU A 211 -14.47 7.17 -7.46
CA GLU A 211 -15.37 6.99 -8.60
C GLU A 211 -14.96 7.90 -9.77
N TYR A 212 -14.54 9.14 -9.51
CA TYR A 212 -13.98 10.04 -10.53
C TYR A 212 -12.78 9.42 -11.25
N CYS A 213 -11.80 8.89 -10.51
CA CYS A 213 -10.62 8.27 -11.13
C CYS A 213 -10.99 7.03 -11.96
N ILE A 214 -11.91 6.18 -11.47
CA ILE A 214 -12.40 5.00 -12.23
C ILE A 214 -13.03 5.41 -13.57
N GLN A 215 -13.73 6.55 -13.61
CA GLN A 215 -14.41 7.01 -14.81
C GLN A 215 -13.46 7.73 -15.79
N ASN A 216 -12.57 8.59 -15.29
CA ASN A 216 -11.80 9.54 -16.09
C ASN A 216 -10.35 9.13 -16.39
N ALA A 217 -9.78 8.16 -15.66
CA ALA A 217 -8.43 7.67 -15.96
C ALA A 217 -8.38 6.95 -17.32
N GLY A 218 -7.32 7.23 -18.09
CA GLY A 218 -7.02 6.53 -19.35
C GLY A 218 -6.34 5.17 -19.16
N CYS A 219 -5.87 4.85 -17.95
CA CYS A 219 -5.20 3.60 -17.60
C CYS A 219 -6.09 2.66 -16.78
N MET A 220 -5.67 1.39 -16.64
CA MET A 220 -6.44 0.40 -15.89
C MET A 220 -6.59 0.86 -14.44
N THR A 221 -7.82 1.10 -13.99
CA THR A 221 -8.08 1.69 -12.67
C THR A 221 -8.88 0.75 -11.79
N ILE A 222 -8.32 0.44 -10.62
CA ILE A 222 -8.76 -0.60 -9.69
C ILE A 222 -8.95 0.01 -8.30
N ALA A 223 -10.19 0.07 -7.83
CA ALA A 223 -10.51 0.49 -6.47
C ALA A 223 -10.77 -0.73 -5.57
N VAL A 224 -10.01 -0.81 -4.48
CA VAL A 224 -9.86 -2.01 -3.65
C VAL A 224 -10.43 -1.77 -2.25
N ARG A 225 -11.20 -2.74 -1.73
CA ARG A 225 -11.60 -2.78 -0.30
C ARG A 225 -11.53 -4.19 0.27
N ARG A 226 -11.16 -4.33 1.54
CA ARG A 226 -11.19 -5.62 2.25
C ARG A 226 -12.64 -6.10 2.41
N LYS A 227 -12.95 -7.34 2.00
CA LYS A 227 -14.30 -7.92 2.10
C LYS A 227 -14.69 -8.16 3.56
N SER A 228 -13.80 -8.80 4.33
CA SER A 228 -14.04 -9.17 5.71
C SER A 228 -12.80 -8.96 6.58
N ARG A 229 -13.01 -8.72 7.88
CA ARG A 229 -11.94 -8.78 8.90
C ARG A 229 -11.68 -10.20 9.41
N ARG A 230 -12.60 -11.15 9.14
CA ARG A 230 -12.50 -12.56 9.58
C ARG A 230 -12.21 -13.54 8.45
N LEU A 231 -12.81 -13.34 7.28
CA LEU A 231 -12.78 -14.28 6.15
C LEU A 231 -11.80 -13.87 5.03
N GLY A 232 -10.89 -12.92 5.31
CA GLY A 232 -9.96 -12.38 4.31
C GLY A 232 -10.65 -11.75 3.10
N GLY A 233 -9.97 -11.82 1.95
CA GLY A 233 -10.47 -11.43 0.63
C GLY A 233 -10.60 -9.94 0.37
N TYR A 234 -10.56 -9.57 -0.91
CA TYR A 234 -10.71 -8.20 -1.39
C TYR A 234 -11.89 -8.11 -2.38
N LEU A 235 -12.74 -7.10 -2.20
CA LEU A 235 -13.69 -6.68 -3.23
C LEU A 235 -13.03 -5.59 -4.07
N ILE A 236 -13.19 -5.69 -5.39
CA ILE A 236 -12.65 -4.75 -6.36
C ILE A 236 -13.79 -4.08 -7.13
N THR A 237 -13.59 -2.82 -7.47
CA THR A 237 -14.43 -2.05 -8.38
C THR A 237 -13.55 -1.47 -9.48
N THR A 238 -13.91 -1.73 -10.74
CA THR A 238 -13.32 -1.15 -11.95
C THR A 238 -14.39 -0.39 -12.73
N LYS A 239 -14.03 0.19 -13.89
CA LYS A 239 -14.94 0.91 -14.78
C LYS A 239 -16.08 0.02 -15.33
N LEU A 240 -15.85 -1.29 -15.46
CA LEU A 240 -16.81 -2.25 -16.02
C LEU A 240 -17.54 -3.07 -14.95
N HIS A 241 -16.89 -3.41 -13.83
CA HIS A 241 -17.43 -4.33 -12.83
C HIS A 241 -17.27 -3.78 -11.41
N LYS A 242 -18.38 -3.69 -10.67
CA LYS A 242 -18.40 -3.16 -9.30
C LYS A 242 -18.51 -4.27 -8.27
N ASN A 243 -17.67 -4.20 -7.24
CA ASN A 243 -17.67 -5.09 -6.07
C ASN A 243 -17.44 -6.60 -6.33
N PHE A 244 -16.76 -6.99 -7.42
CA PHE A 244 -16.42 -8.40 -7.63
C PHE A 244 -15.40 -8.87 -6.58
N TRP A 245 -15.50 -10.14 -6.17
CA TRP A 245 -14.66 -10.72 -5.12
C TRP A 245 -13.51 -11.52 -5.73
N LEU A 246 -12.28 -11.08 -5.51
CA LEU A 246 -11.14 -11.97 -5.67
C LEU A 246 -10.99 -12.84 -4.41
N LEU A 247 -11.01 -14.15 -4.61
CA LEU A 247 -10.48 -15.11 -3.66
C LEU A 247 -8.97 -14.84 -3.47
N ALA A 248 -8.47 -15.21 -2.28
CA ALA A 248 -7.09 -14.97 -1.84
C ALA A 248 -6.48 -16.30 -1.36
#